data_AF-A0A1J4V6E9-F1
#
_entry.id   AF-A0A1J4V6E9-F1
#
_cell.length_a   1.000
_cell.length_b   1.000
_cell.length_c   1.000
_cell.angle_alpha   90.00
_cell.angle_beta   90.00
_cell.angle_gamma   90.00
#
_symmetry.space_group_name_H-M   'P 1'
#
loop_
_entity.id
_entity.type
_entity.pdbx_description
1 polymer ?
#
loop_
_entity_poly.entity_id
_entity_poly.type
_entity_poly.pdbx_seq_one_letter_code
_entity_poly.pdbx_strand_id
1 'polypeptide(L)'
;MSNFSQEGNLGFLQQYKVDGEMFSLSSGEQISIQKYFLTLTPWEGASIPNTYNNKPVIDWNGEPVFAELAVLRLFQSHGWDGVWVDSYRRNYRVGLPDVVEPIELPQKQRELIDSIRAKTGRSGGCWDVFVWKGDTMLFIELKRQKKDSIRETQIQWLEKSLDYGFMANNFAFIEWVTSDA
;
A
#
# COMPACT_ATOMS: atom_id res chain seq x y z
N MET A 1 25.68 2.61 -12.70
CA MET A 1 24.91 1.66 -11.88
C MET A 1 24.85 2.24 -10.47
N SER A 2 23.76 2.91 -10.12
CA SER A 2 23.57 3.51 -8.81
C SER A 2 23.20 2.41 -7.81
N ASN A 3 24.04 2.20 -6.80
CA ASN A 3 23.75 1.34 -5.66
C ASN A 3 22.59 1.93 -4.87
N PHE A 4 21.42 1.33 -4.98
CA PHE A 4 20.26 1.62 -4.14
C PHE A 4 20.46 0.97 -2.76
N SER A 5 21.21 1.61 -1.86
CA SER A 5 21.17 1.25 -0.43
C SER A 5 19.86 1.79 0.17
N GLN A 6 18.74 1.19 -0.24
CA GLN A 6 17.37 1.59 0.04
C GLN A 6 16.81 0.83 1.25
N GLU A 7 17.31 1.09 2.45
CA GLU A 7 16.53 0.74 3.64
C GLU A 7 15.71 1.94 4.05
N GLY A 8 14.42 1.92 3.70
CA GLY A 8 13.45 2.77 4.39
C GLY A 8 13.46 2.35 5.85
N ASN A 9 13.98 3.19 6.75
CA ASN A 9 13.89 2.91 8.18
C ASN A 9 12.41 2.95 8.58
N LEU A 10 11.80 1.76 8.67
CA LEU A 10 10.41 1.54 9.10
C LEU A 10 10.33 1.30 10.61
N GLY A 11 11.21 1.93 11.41
CA GLY A 11 11.25 1.75 12.86
C GLY A 11 9.92 2.05 13.55
N PHE A 12 9.11 2.96 12.99
CA PHE A 12 7.77 3.26 13.50
C PHE A 12 6.75 2.10 13.31
N LEU A 13 7.05 1.15 12.42
CA LEU A 13 6.27 -0.08 12.25
C LEU A 13 6.81 -1.26 13.07
N GLN A 14 7.97 -1.12 13.73
CA GLN A 14 8.65 -2.25 14.39
C GLN A 14 7.78 -2.94 15.44
N GLN A 15 6.95 -2.18 16.16
CA GLN A 15 6.00 -2.70 17.15
C GLN A 15 4.89 -3.59 16.55
N TYR A 16 4.64 -3.48 15.25
CA TYR A 16 3.62 -4.25 14.53
C TYR A 16 4.22 -5.42 13.75
N LYS A 17 5.55 -5.60 13.82
CA LYS A 17 6.27 -6.57 13.00
C LYS A 17 5.88 -7.99 13.39
N VAL A 18 5.58 -8.81 12.38
CA VAL A 18 5.35 -10.25 12.51
C VAL A 18 6.21 -11.01 11.49
N ASP A 19 6.13 -12.33 11.48
CA ASP A 19 6.82 -13.16 10.48
C ASP A 19 6.40 -12.76 9.06
N GLY A 20 7.38 -12.72 8.16
CA GLY A 20 7.18 -12.31 6.77
C GLY A 20 6.16 -13.18 6.03
N GLU A 21 5.45 -12.57 5.09
CA GLU A 21 4.53 -13.28 4.21
C GLU A 21 5.31 -13.87 3.02
N MET A 22 5.09 -15.14 2.72
CA MET A 22 5.75 -15.84 1.62
C MET A 22 4.93 -15.74 0.34
N PHE A 23 5.53 -15.22 -0.72
CA PHE A 23 4.92 -15.11 -2.04
C PHE A 23 5.60 -16.09 -3.00
N SER A 24 4.79 -16.91 -3.67
CA SER A 24 5.25 -17.76 -4.76
C SER A 24 5.19 -16.99 -6.07
N LEU A 25 6.35 -16.78 -6.69
CA LEU A 25 6.46 -16.15 -8.00
C LEU A 25 6.14 -17.16 -9.11
N SER A 26 5.84 -16.66 -10.30
CA SER A 26 5.53 -17.42 -11.52
C SER A 26 6.70 -18.30 -11.99
N SER A 27 7.94 -17.95 -11.60
CA SER A 27 9.13 -18.78 -11.79
C SER A 27 9.18 -20.01 -10.88
N GLY A 28 8.33 -20.08 -9.85
CA GLY A 28 8.40 -21.05 -8.77
C GLY A 28 9.32 -20.63 -7.62
N GLU A 29 10.05 -19.53 -7.76
CA GLU A 29 10.81 -18.92 -6.67
C GLU A 29 9.87 -18.42 -5.57
N GLN A 30 10.34 -18.49 -4.31
CA GLN A 30 9.62 -17.91 -3.18
C GLN A 30 10.38 -16.70 -2.65
N ILE A 31 9.65 -15.62 -2.40
CA ILE A 31 10.18 -14.40 -1.79
C ILE A 31 9.42 -14.11 -0.50
N SER A 32 10.17 -13.75 0.55
CA SER A 32 9.58 -13.28 1.81
C SER A 32 9.49 -11.76 1.79
N ILE A 33 8.29 -11.23 2.01
CA ILE A 33 8.07 -9.78 2.18
C ILE A 33 7.78 -9.52 3.66
N GLN A 34 8.37 -8.44 4.20
CA GLN A 34 8.14 -8.08 5.59
C GLN A 34 6.66 -7.78 5.83
N LYS A 35 6.08 -8.50 6.80
CA LYS A 35 4.69 -8.35 7.22
C LYS A 35 4.57 -7.56 8.51
N TYR A 36 3.50 -6.79 8.61
CA TYR A 36 3.07 -6.09 9.82
C TYR A 36 1.60 -6.38 10.09
N PHE A 37 1.22 -6.46 11.36
CA PHE A 37 -0.14 -6.71 11.79
C PHE A 37 -0.70 -5.52 12.57
N LEU A 38 -1.75 -4.90 12.05
CA LEU A 38 -2.36 -3.69 12.63
C LEU A 38 -3.76 -4.00 13.17
N THR A 39 -4.05 -3.51 14.37
CA THR A 39 -5.42 -3.37 14.89
C THR A 39 -5.85 -1.93 14.69
N LEU A 40 -6.85 -1.72 13.83
CA LEU A 40 -7.35 -0.39 13.49
C LEU A 40 -8.65 -0.10 14.25
N THR A 41 -8.79 1.12 14.78
CA THR A 41 -10.01 1.54 15.48
C THR A 41 -11.11 1.83 14.45
N PRO A 42 -12.32 1.26 14.59
CA PRO A 42 -13.43 1.59 13.71
C PRO A 42 -13.90 3.03 13.95
N TRP A 43 -14.40 3.69 12.90
CA TRP A 43 -15.01 5.00 13.01
C TRP A 43 -16.41 4.91 13.60
N GLU A 44 -16.65 5.64 14.69
CA GLU A 44 -17.95 5.68 15.40
C GLU A 44 -18.72 7.00 15.19
N GLY A 45 -18.17 7.94 14.41
CA GLY A 45 -18.79 9.23 14.16
C GLY A 45 -19.80 9.24 13.00
N ALA A 46 -20.03 10.41 12.42
CA ALA A 46 -21.00 10.60 11.34
C ALA A 46 -20.66 9.78 10.08
N SER A 47 -21.68 9.33 9.35
CA SER A 47 -21.49 8.58 8.12
C SER A 47 -20.75 9.40 7.05
N ILE A 48 -19.83 8.77 6.33
CA ILE A 48 -19.15 9.40 5.19
C ILE A 48 -20.00 9.32 3.92
N PRO A 49 -19.84 10.27 2.96
CA PRO A 49 -20.65 10.31 1.73
C PRO A 49 -20.54 9.07 0.86
N ASN A 50 -19.38 8.39 0.89
CA ASN A 50 -19.09 7.25 0.05
C ASN A 50 -18.31 6.19 0.85
N THR A 51 -18.94 5.05 1.11
CA THR A 51 -18.34 3.92 1.82
C THR A 51 -17.57 2.97 0.90
N TYR A 52 -17.50 3.27 -0.40
CA TYR A 52 -16.74 2.52 -1.39
C TYR A 52 -17.03 1.01 -1.34
N ASN A 53 -18.28 0.63 -1.65
CA ASN A 53 -18.79 -0.75 -1.52
C ASN A 53 -18.72 -1.29 -0.08
N ASN A 54 -19.17 -0.49 0.89
CA ASN A 54 -19.24 -0.89 2.30
C ASN A 54 -17.88 -1.28 2.91
N LYS A 55 -16.79 -0.63 2.45
CA LYS A 55 -15.50 -0.73 3.12
C LYS A 55 -15.63 -0.26 4.58
N PRO A 56 -14.98 -0.95 5.54
CA PRO A 56 -14.87 -0.46 6.90
C PRO A 56 -14.26 0.94 6.92
N VAL A 57 -14.83 1.82 7.74
CA VAL A 57 -14.30 3.16 7.99
C VAL A 57 -13.51 3.10 9.29
N ILE A 58 -12.30 3.63 9.24
CA ILE A 58 -11.30 3.63 10.30
C ILE A 58 -11.22 5.03 10.89
N ASP A 59 -11.11 5.11 12.22
CA ASP A 59 -10.78 6.34 12.92
C ASP A 59 -9.26 6.57 12.84
N TRP A 60 -8.88 7.67 12.18
CA TRP A 60 -7.54 8.20 12.25
C TRP A 60 -7.55 9.54 12.99
N ASN A 61 -7.20 9.54 14.27
CA ASN A 61 -7.11 10.74 15.12
C ASN A 61 -8.40 11.61 15.11
N GLY A 62 -9.56 10.98 15.12
CA GLY A 62 -10.86 11.65 15.08
C GLY A 62 -11.35 11.98 13.66
N GLU A 63 -10.67 11.50 12.61
CA GLU A 63 -11.09 11.65 11.22
C GLU A 63 -11.47 10.29 10.59
N PRO A 64 -12.58 10.21 9.84
CA PRO A 64 -12.94 8.99 9.13
C PRO A 64 -12.07 8.80 7.89
N VAL A 65 -11.46 7.63 7.76
CA VAL A 65 -10.66 7.25 6.59
C VAL A 65 -10.87 5.76 6.24
N PHE A 66 -10.45 5.33 5.04
CA PHE A 66 -10.29 3.89 4.79
C PHE A 66 -8.94 3.39 5.32
N ALA A 67 -8.78 2.07 5.48
CA ALA A 67 -7.56 1.47 6.01
C ALA A 67 -6.30 1.87 5.21
N GLU A 68 -6.42 1.96 3.88
CA GLU A 68 -5.33 2.39 2.99
C GLU A 68 -4.91 3.84 3.29
N LEU A 69 -5.87 4.71 3.58
CA LEU A 69 -5.61 6.11 3.94
C LEU A 69 -5.08 6.23 5.38
N ALA A 70 -5.52 5.38 6.32
CA ALA A 70 -4.95 5.33 7.67
C ALA A 70 -3.46 4.93 7.63
N VAL A 71 -3.11 3.90 6.86
CA VAL A 71 -1.71 3.52 6.64
C VAL A 71 -0.94 4.63 5.94
N LEU A 72 -1.51 5.26 4.90
CA LEU A 72 -0.86 6.42 4.25
C LEU A 72 -0.56 7.54 5.26
N ARG A 73 -1.52 7.87 6.14
CA ARG A 73 -1.35 8.90 7.17
C ARG A 73 -0.30 8.52 8.21
N LEU A 74 -0.17 7.25 8.55
CA LEU A 74 0.90 6.74 9.42
C LEU A 74 2.28 6.96 8.79
N PHE A 75 2.44 6.73 7.49
CA PHE A 75 3.69 7.03 6.80
C PHE A 75 3.93 8.55 6.73
N GLN A 76 2.89 9.34 6.43
CA GLN A 76 2.98 10.80 6.37
C GLN A 76 3.36 11.44 7.71
N SER A 77 2.87 10.92 8.83
CA SER A 77 3.27 11.40 10.16
C SER A 77 4.74 11.13 10.50
N HIS A 78 5.43 10.29 9.72
CA HIS A 78 6.86 10.00 9.82
C HIS A 78 7.67 10.58 8.65
N GLY A 79 7.12 11.58 7.97
CA GLY A 79 7.80 12.38 6.95
C GLY A 79 7.98 11.66 5.61
N TRP A 80 7.07 10.74 5.27
CA TRP A 80 6.93 10.19 3.93
C TRP A 80 5.85 10.94 3.15
N ASP A 81 6.02 11.04 1.84
CA ASP A 81 4.93 11.36 0.95
C ASP A 81 4.29 10.06 0.43
N GLY A 82 3.10 10.15 -0.15
CA GLY A 82 2.48 8.96 -0.73
C GLY A 82 1.05 9.15 -1.20
N VAL A 83 0.52 8.08 -1.76
CA VAL A 83 -0.86 7.98 -2.23
C VAL A 83 -1.45 6.61 -1.91
N TRP A 84 -2.77 6.58 -1.72
CA TRP A 84 -3.57 5.39 -1.96
C TRP A 84 -3.75 5.22 -3.47
N VAL A 85 -3.36 4.06 -3.99
CA VAL A 85 -3.53 3.64 -5.38
C VAL A 85 -4.93 3.04 -5.57
N ASP A 86 -5.89 3.89 -5.90
CA ASP A 86 -7.27 3.50 -6.22
C ASP A 86 -7.31 2.87 -7.63
N SER A 87 -6.91 1.59 -7.71
CA SER A 87 -6.87 0.84 -8.98
C SER A 87 -8.25 0.67 -9.62
N TYR A 88 -9.33 0.66 -8.84
CA TYR A 88 -10.68 0.46 -9.36
C TYR A 88 -11.22 1.71 -10.06
N ARG A 89 -10.98 2.92 -9.52
CA ARG A 89 -11.32 4.18 -10.22
C ARG A 89 -10.15 4.78 -11.00
N ARG A 90 -9.00 4.09 -11.05
CA ARG A 90 -7.76 4.51 -11.73
C ARG A 90 -7.25 5.88 -11.28
N ASN A 91 -7.26 6.10 -9.97
CA ASN A 91 -6.89 7.37 -9.35
C ASN A 91 -5.76 7.19 -8.33
N TYR A 92 -5.08 8.29 -8.00
CA TYR A 92 -4.20 8.38 -6.84
C TYR A 92 -4.82 9.33 -5.84
N ARG A 93 -4.93 8.90 -4.58
CA ARG A 93 -5.70 9.62 -3.57
C ARG A 93 -4.85 9.90 -2.34
N VAL A 94 -5.08 11.08 -1.77
CA VAL A 94 -4.52 11.49 -0.47
C VAL A 94 -5.63 11.73 0.57
N GLY A 95 -6.89 11.43 0.23
CA GLY A 95 -8.05 11.58 1.09
C GLY A 95 -9.24 10.75 0.59
N LEU A 96 -10.37 10.84 1.29
CA LEU A 96 -11.57 10.09 0.96
C LEU A 96 -12.14 10.46 -0.43
N PRO A 97 -12.66 9.48 -1.19
CA PRO A 97 -13.41 9.75 -2.42
C PRO A 97 -14.58 10.69 -2.15
N ASP A 98 -14.86 11.58 -3.11
CA ASP A 98 -15.96 12.56 -3.07
C ASP A 98 -15.84 13.61 -1.93
N VAL A 99 -14.69 13.64 -1.24
CA VAL A 99 -14.29 14.67 -0.26
C VAL A 99 -13.01 15.36 -0.72
N VAL A 100 -12.04 14.59 -1.22
CA VAL A 100 -10.77 15.10 -1.72
C VAL A 100 -10.57 14.61 -3.16
N GLU A 101 -10.27 15.55 -4.05
CA GLU A 101 -9.98 15.25 -5.45
C GLU A 101 -8.74 14.36 -5.59
N PRO A 102 -8.71 13.45 -6.58
CA PRO A 102 -7.49 12.73 -6.94
C PRO A 102 -6.33 13.67 -7.25
N ILE A 103 -5.11 13.19 -7.05
CA ILE A 103 -3.90 13.91 -7.41
C ILE A 103 -3.17 13.22 -8.57
N GLU A 104 -2.36 13.99 -9.27
CA GLU A 104 -1.34 13.42 -10.14
C GLU A 104 -0.10 13.05 -9.33
N LEU A 105 0.55 11.95 -9.73
CA LEU A 105 1.86 11.61 -9.19
C LEU A 105 2.92 12.58 -9.72
N PRO A 106 3.94 12.92 -8.91
CA PRO A 106 5.11 13.61 -9.43
C PRO A 106 5.78 12.75 -10.53
N GLN A 107 6.48 13.42 -11.45
CA GLN A 107 6.96 12.81 -12.69
C GLN A 107 7.74 11.50 -12.47
N LYS A 108 8.69 11.49 -11.52
CA LYS A 108 9.53 10.33 -11.21
C LYS A 108 8.69 9.11 -10.80
N GLN A 109 7.70 9.31 -9.94
CA GLN A 109 6.78 8.30 -9.43
C GLN A 109 5.85 7.78 -10.52
N ARG A 110 5.33 8.70 -11.36
CA ARG A 110 4.48 8.36 -12.50
C ARG A 110 5.21 7.49 -13.51
N GLU A 111 6.40 7.92 -13.96
CA GLU A 111 7.22 7.18 -14.93
C GLU A 111 7.57 5.78 -14.43
N LEU A 112 7.83 5.65 -13.12
CA LEU A 112 8.11 4.36 -12.49
C LEU A 112 6.88 3.43 -12.53
N ILE A 113 5.72 3.90 -12.07
CA ILE A 113 4.49 3.10 -12.08
C ILE A 113 4.09 2.73 -13.51
N ASP A 114 4.21 3.65 -14.46
CA ASP A 114 3.89 3.40 -15.86
C ASP A 114 4.84 2.36 -16.48
N SER A 115 6.13 2.40 -16.12
CA SER A 115 7.10 1.40 -16.55
C SER A 115 6.76 -0.01 -16.04
N ILE A 116 6.33 -0.14 -14.77
CA ILE A 116 5.91 -1.42 -14.21
C ILE A 116 4.60 -1.89 -14.86
N ARG A 117 3.61 -1.01 -15.03
CA ARG A 117 2.34 -1.30 -15.74
C ARG A 117 2.57 -1.79 -17.16
N ALA A 118 3.51 -1.17 -17.89
CA ALA A 118 3.86 -1.61 -19.23
C ALA A 118 4.38 -3.05 -19.25
N LYS A 119 5.14 -3.47 -18.21
CA LYS A 119 5.62 -4.84 -18.07
C LYS A 119 4.54 -5.85 -17.66
N THR A 120 3.53 -5.44 -16.88
CA THR A 120 2.41 -6.31 -16.50
C THR A 120 1.37 -6.48 -17.62
N GLY A 121 1.37 -5.55 -18.59
CA GLY A 121 0.40 -5.51 -19.69
C GLY A 121 -1.04 -5.19 -19.25
N ARG A 122 -1.23 -4.72 -18.00
CA ARG A 122 -2.54 -4.46 -17.40
C ARG A 122 -2.51 -3.27 -16.43
N SER A 123 -3.67 -2.65 -16.22
CA SER A 123 -3.79 -1.45 -15.37
C SER A 123 -3.94 -1.73 -13.87
N GLY A 124 -4.31 -2.96 -13.49
CA GLY A 124 -4.51 -3.38 -12.10
C GLY A 124 -3.33 -4.17 -11.52
N GLY A 125 -3.34 -4.36 -10.20
CA GLY A 125 -2.35 -5.15 -9.46
C GLY A 125 -1.31 -4.33 -8.70
N CYS A 126 -1.21 -3.01 -8.96
CA CYS A 126 -0.42 -2.13 -8.11
C CYS A 126 -0.93 -2.22 -6.67
N TRP A 127 0.02 -2.30 -5.74
CA TRP A 127 -0.29 -2.43 -4.32
C TRP A 127 -0.94 -1.16 -3.79
N ASP A 128 -1.75 -1.35 -2.75
CA ASP A 128 -2.72 -0.36 -2.28
C ASP A 128 -2.11 1.00 -1.93
N VAL A 129 -0.98 1.05 -1.24
CA VAL A 129 -0.34 2.31 -0.84
C VAL A 129 1.05 2.41 -1.44
N PHE A 130 1.34 3.55 -2.06
CA PHE A 130 2.65 3.86 -2.64
C PHE A 130 3.22 5.10 -1.96
N VAL A 131 4.36 4.96 -1.30
CA VAL A 131 5.00 6.02 -0.51
C VAL A 131 6.44 6.24 -0.93
N TRP A 132 6.94 7.45 -0.72
CA TRP A 132 8.32 7.79 -1.01
C TRP A 132 8.91 8.79 0.00
N LYS A 133 10.23 8.72 0.18
CA LYS A 133 11.01 9.66 1.01
C LYS A 133 12.41 9.77 0.43
N GLY A 134 12.73 10.92 -0.16
CA GLY A 134 13.94 11.07 -0.96
C GLY A 134 13.95 10.10 -2.15
N ASP A 135 14.96 9.24 -2.22
CA ASP A 135 15.10 8.22 -3.27
C ASP A 135 14.51 6.85 -2.90
N THR A 136 14.02 6.69 -1.67
CA THR A 136 13.38 5.45 -1.23
C THR A 136 11.91 5.47 -1.61
N MET A 137 11.47 4.38 -2.24
CA MET A 137 10.07 4.16 -2.62
C MET A 137 9.62 2.79 -2.11
N LEU A 138 8.40 2.73 -1.58
CA LEU A 138 7.81 1.51 -1.04
C LEU A 138 6.40 1.30 -1.60
N PHE A 139 6.09 0.04 -1.88
CA PHE A 139 4.75 -0.45 -2.18
C PHE A 139 4.22 -1.22 -0.97
N ILE A 140 3.00 -0.93 -0.55
CA ILE A 140 2.39 -1.51 0.63
C ILE A 140 1.02 -2.08 0.26
N GLU A 141 0.86 -3.38 0.45
CA GLU A 141 -0.40 -4.07 0.19
C GLU A 141 -1.14 -4.28 1.51
N LEU A 142 -2.45 -4.01 1.53
CA LEU A 142 -3.28 -4.17 2.72
C LEU A 142 -4.24 -5.33 2.54
N LYS A 143 -4.33 -6.20 3.55
CA LYS A 143 -5.35 -7.26 3.62
C LYS A 143 -6.07 -7.27 4.95
N ARG A 144 -7.40 -7.22 4.89
CA ARG A 144 -8.21 -7.47 6.08
C ARG A 144 -8.20 -8.96 6.38
N GLN A 145 -7.73 -9.32 7.57
CA GLN A 145 -7.59 -10.71 7.99
C GLN A 145 -8.90 -11.48 7.77
N LYS A 146 -8.80 -12.70 7.21
CA LYS A 146 -9.92 -13.61 6.89
C LYS A 146 -10.97 -13.07 5.90
N LYS A 147 -10.79 -11.88 5.33
CA LYS A 147 -11.76 -11.25 4.42
C LYS A 147 -11.20 -11.02 3.03
N ASP A 148 -9.89 -10.82 2.92
CA ASP A 148 -9.21 -10.64 1.64
C ASP A 148 -7.93 -11.49 1.60
N SER A 149 -7.50 -11.84 0.40
CA SER A 149 -6.27 -12.57 0.13
C SER A 149 -5.51 -11.89 -1.01
N ILE A 150 -4.21 -12.17 -1.11
CA ILE A 150 -3.42 -11.68 -2.23
C ILE A 150 -3.94 -12.26 -3.55
N ARG A 151 -3.98 -11.44 -4.59
CA ARG A 151 -4.40 -11.82 -5.94
C ARG A 151 -3.19 -12.04 -6.85
N GLU A 152 -3.37 -12.89 -7.86
CA GLU A 152 -2.33 -13.16 -8.87
C GLU A 152 -1.82 -11.86 -9.54
N THR A 153 -2.69 -10.89 -9.81
CA THR A 153 -2.29 -9.60 -10.38
C THR A 153 -1.34 -8.80 -9.48
N GLN A 154 -1.46 -8.96 -8.16
CA GLN A 154 -0.62 -8.27 -7.18
C GLN A 154 0.74 -8.98 -7.03
N ILE A 155 0.76 -10.30 -7.22
CA ILE A 155 2.00 -11.08 -7.35
C ILE A 155 2.73 -10.70 -8.65
N GLN A 156 2.02 -10.61 -9.78
CA GLN A 156 2.61 -10.14 -11.04
C GLN A 156 3.16 -8.72 -10.94
N TRP A 157 2.51 -7.82 -10.19
CA TRP A 157 3.06 -6.50 -9.91
C TRP A 157 4.39 -6.57 -9.15
N LEU A 158 4.44 -7.38 -8.08
CA LEU A 158 5.67 -7.63 -7.32
C LEU A 158 6.78 -8.13 -8.25
N GLU A 159 6.51 -9.19 -9.03
CA GLU A 159 7.47 -9.75 -10.00
C GLU A 159 8.01 -8.71 -10.97
N LYS A 160 7.12 -7.91 -11.59
CA LYS A 160 7.54 -6.91 -12.58
C LYS A 160 8.26 -5.73 -11.98
N SER A 161 8.05 -5.48 -10.70
CA SER A 161 8.83 -4.51 -9.95
C SER A 161 10.23 -5.04 -9.60
N LEU A 162 10.35 -6.33 -9.24
CA LEU A 162 11.65 -6.98 -9.05
C LEU A 162 12.44 -7.01 -10.37
N ASP A 163 11.79 -7.35 -11.50
CA ASP A 163 12.37 -7.26 -12.85
C ASP A 163 12.79 -5.82 -13.24
N TYR A 164 12.24 -4.80 -12.57
CA TYR A 164 12.58 -3.40 -12.77
C TYR A 164 13.80 -2.97 -11.91
N GLY A 165 14.17 -3.78 -10.91
CA GLY A 165 15.30 -3.53 -10.02
C GLY A 165 14.93 -3.17 -8.58
N PHE A 166 13.65 -3.29 -8.21
CA PHE A 166 13.25 -3.23 -6.80
C PHE A 166 13.69 -4.50 -6.06
N MET A 167 13.82 -4.38 -4.74
CA MET A 167 14.15 -5.48 -3.83
C MET A 167 12.97 -5.76 -2.89
N ALA A 168 13.00 -6.87 -2.16
CA ALA A 168 11.97 -7.24 -1.18
C ALA A 168 11.70 -6.15 -0.13
N ASN A 169 12.73 -5.39 0.27
CA ASN A 169 12.61 -4.30 1.25
C ASN A 169 11.95 -3.03 0.68
N ASN A 170 11.63 -3.00 -0.61
CA ASN A 170 10.76 -1.99 -1.22
C ASN A 170 9.27 -2.35 -1.12
N PHE A 171 8.96 -3.47 -0.46
CA PHE A 171 7.61 -3.96 -0.29
C PHE A 171 7.32 -4.20 1.20
N ALA A 172 6.08 -3.91 1.60
CA ALA A 172 5.57 -4.28 2.92
C ALA A 172 4.16 -4.84 2.80
N PHE A 173 3.87 -5.90 3.55
CA PHE A 173 2.55 -6.49 3.60
C PHE A 173 1.89 -6.14 4.94
N ILE A 174 0.73 -5.48 4.91
CA ILE A 174 -0.02 -5.12 6.11
C ILE A 174 -1.27 -5.97 6.17
N GLU A 175 -1.32 -6.87 7.15
CA GLU A 175 -2.55 -7.52 7.53
C GLU A 175 -3.20 -6.75 8.68
N TRP A 176 -4.53 -6.63 8.68
CA TRP A 176 -5.22 -5.85 9.70
C TRP A 176 -6.58 -6.41 10.10
N VAL A 177 -7.00 -6.04 11.30
CA VAL A 177 -8.34 -6.24 11.86
C VAL A 177 -8.87 -4.92 12.41
N THR A 178 -10.17 -4.85 12.64
CA THR A 178 -10.76 -3.77 13.44
C THR A 178 -10.74 -4.17 14.92
N SER A 179 -10.66 -3.22 15.86
CA SER A 179 -10.59 -3.53 17.31
C SER A 179 -11.86 -4.17 17.88
N ASP A 180 -12.94 -4.19 17.11
CA ASP A 180 -14.22 -4.83 17.42
C ASP A 180 -14.37 -6.25 16.82
N ALA A 181 -13.33 -6.76 16.13
CA ALA A 181 -13.34 -8.03 15.39
C ALA A 181 -12.78 -9.24 16.15
#